data_AF-A0A382US36-F1
#
_entry.id   AF-A0A382US36-F1
#
_cell.length_a   1.000
_cell.length_b   1.000
_cell.length_c   1.000
_cell.angle_alpha   90.00
_cell.angle_beta   90.00
_cell.angle_gamma   90.00
#
_symmetry.space_group_name_H-M   'P 1'
#
loop_
_entity.id
_entity.type
_entity.pdbx_description
1 polymer ?
#
loop_
_entity_poly.entity_id
_entity_poly.type
_entity_poly.pdbx_seq_one_letter_code
_entity_poly.pdbx_strand_id
1 'polypeptide(L)'
;MDEYGWIYIINNKERDGDGVFKVGYTSDLKSRLSKLNSETGSYGKFEQIAKFFVTDMEAAERECHTELEDYRKQDNREFFQGNQKEIINIVKNIISNYKPVDELPENNHRLAVRLTAKKVLDKWTAYLKAIAKQGGTVEAKVLNKFDKLYGIAFAEDADPTKKPVANAMADIHTLMIDLGVVSKKTKTKATQK
;
A
#
# COMPACT_ATOMS: atom_id res chain seq x y z
N MET A 1 13.83 -10.24 -6.09
CA MET A 1 12.83 -9.69 -7.02
C MET A 1 11.72 -9.22 -6.10
N ASP A 2 11.68 -7.92 -5.80
CA ASP A 2 10.86 -7.38 -4.70
C ASP A 2 9.38 -7.32 -5.10
N GLU A 3 8.62 -8.38 -4.84
CA GLU A 3 7.17 -8.37 -4.99
C GLU A 3 6.49 -7.91 -3.69
N TYR A 4 6.32 -6.59 -3.60
CA TYR A 4 5.49 -5.96 -2.59
C TYR A 4 4.06 -6.50 -2.64
N GLY A 5 3.47 -6.77 -1.48
CA GLY A 5 2.13 -7.36 -1.41
C GLY A 5 1.50 -7.30 -0.03
N TRP A 6 0.34 -7.94 0.09
CA TRP A 6 -0.42 -8.03 1.33
C TRP A 6 -0.43 -9.46 1.84
N ILE A 7 0.01 -9.67 3.07
CA ILE A 7 -0.36 -10.85 3.84
C ILE A 7 -1.72 -10.60 4.46
N TYR A 8 -2.67 -11.50 4.28
CA TYR A 8 -4.02 -11.41 4.83
C TYR A 8 -4.34 -12.59 5.73
N ILE A 9 -5.21 -12.32 6.71
CA ILE A 9 -5.82 -13.32 7.57
C ILE A 9 -7.32 -13.24 7.36
N ILE A 10 -7.91 -14.33 6.89
CA ILE A 10 -9.36 -14.45 6.69
C ILE A 10 -9.93 -15.61 7.50
N ASN A 11 -11.20 -15.53 7.83
CA ASN A 11 -11.94 -16.58 8.52
C ASN A 11 -13.27 -16.82 7.79
N ASN A 12 -13.70 -18.08 7.72
CA ASN A 12 -15.07 -18.42 7.35
C ASN A 12 -15.68 -19.27 8.48
N LYS A 13 -16.46 -18.60 9.34
CA LYS A 13 -17.04 -19.19 10.55
C LYS A 13 -18.00 -20.34 10.21
N GLU A 14 -18.73 -20.21 9.12
CA GLU A 14 -19.77 -21.17 8.72
C GLU A 14 -19.16 -22.43 8.09
N ARG A 15 -18.03 -22.30 7.37
CA ARG A 15 -17.36 -23.40 6.70
C ARG A 15 -16.33 -24.11 7.57
N ASP A 16 -15.47 -23.35 8.23
CA ASP A 16 -14.24 -23.88 8.83
C ASP A 16 -14.26 -23.80 10.38
N GLY A 17 -15.16 -22.96 10.93
CA GLY A 17 -15.34 -22.72 12.37
C GLY A 17 -14.68 -21.42 12.85
N ASP A 18 -15.17 -20.87 13.97
CA ASP A 18 -14.71 -19.58 14.52
C ASP A 18 -13.22 -19.55 14.89
N GLY A 19 -12.63 -20.71 15.15
CA GLY A 19 -11.21 -20.86 15.50
C GLY A 19 -10.28 -21.21 14.33
N VAL A 20 -10.74 -21.15 13.07
CA VAL A 20 -9.92 -21.54 11.91
C VAL A 20 -9.68 -20.35 10.97
N PHE A 21 -8.41 -20.03 10.78
CA PHE A 21 -7.96 -18.87 10.02
C PHE A 21 -7.15 -19.32 8.81
N LYS A 22 -7.36 -18.67 7.68
CA LYS A 22 -6.51 -18.82 6.50
C LYS A 22 -5.57 -17.65 6.39
N VAL A 23 -4.27 -17.95 6.29
CA VAL A 23 -3.21 -16.97 6.08
C VAL A 23 -2.68 -17.15 4.66
N GLY A 24 -2.68 -16.08 3.87
CA GLY A 24 -2.14 -16.12 2.51
C GLY A 24 -1.73 -14.74 2.04
N TYR A 25 -1.20 -14.65 0.83
CA TYR A 25 -0.75 -13.39 0.26
C TYR A 25 -1.47 -13.01 -1.03
N THR A 26 -1.50 -11.72 -1.33
CA THR A 26 -2.04 -11.18 -2.59
C THR A 26 -1.55 -9.76 -2.84
N SER A 27 -1.43 -9.39 -4.11
CA SER A 27 -1.23 -8.00 -4.51
C SER A 27 -2.54 -7.19 -4.48
N ASP A 28 -3.70 -7.84 -4.64
CA ASP A 28 -5.02 -7.22 -4.56
C ASP A 28 -5.99 -8.02 -3.68
N LEU A 29 -6.22 -7.53 -2.46
CA LEU A 29 -7.04 -8.22 -1.46
C LEU A 29 -8.53 -8.19 -1.78
N LYS A 30 -9.02 -7.10 -2.39
CA LYS A 30 -10.45 -6.90 -2.65
C LYS A 30 -10.94 -7.87 -3.73
N SER A 31 -10.21 -7.96 -4.84
CA SER A 31 -10.49 -8.94 -5.89
C SER A 31 -10.30 -10.37 -5.40
N ARG A 32 -9.32 -10.63 -4.53
CA ARG A 32 -9.11 -11.97 -3.95
C ARG A 32 -10.26 -12.41 -3.05
N LEU A 33 -10.73 -11.56 -2.12
CA LEU A 33 -11.89 -11.86 -1.27
C LEU A 33 -13.16 -12.03 -2.09
N SER A 34 -13.38 -11.20 -3.11
CA SER A 34 -14.54 -11.31 -3.99
C SER A 34 -14.54 -12.66 -4.71
N LYS A 35 -13.41 -13.09 -5.27
CA LYS A 35 -13.28 -14.41 -5.93
C LYS A 35 -13.52 -15.57 -4.95
N LEU A 36 -12.88 -15.53 -3.77
CA LEU A 36 -13.06 -16.56 -2.75
C LEU A 36 -14.53 -16.69 -2.33
N ASN A 37 -15.22 -15.58 -2.13
CA ASN A 37 -16.64 -15.59 -1.78
C ASN A 37 -17.53 -16.05 -2.93
N SER A 38 -17.19 -15.70 -4.18
CA SER A 38 -17.91 -16.17 -5.37
C SER A 38 -17.72 -17.68 -5.61
N GLU A 39 -16.53 -18.21 -5.36
CA GLU A 39 -16.21 -19.65 -5.53
C GLU A 39 -16.78 -20.52 -4.39
N THR A 40 -17.01 -19.94 -3.20
CA THR A 40 -17.47 -20.69 -2.01
C THR A 40 -19.00 -20.66 -1.84
N GLY A 41 -19.73 -20.40 -2.94
CA GLY A 41 -21.11 -19.92 -3.04
C GLY A 41 -22.27 -20.62 -2.30
N SER A 42 -22.02 -21.54 -1.36
CA SER A 42 -23.04 -22.14 -0.49
C SER A 42 -22.64 -22.28 1.00
N TYR A 43 -21.40 -21.97 1.41
CA TYR A 43 -20.88 -22.27 2.77
C TYR A 43 -20.37 -21.04 3.52
N GLY A 44 -21.13 -19.94 3.51
CA GLY A 44 -20.79 -18.72 4.22
C GLY A 44 -19.70 -17.87 3.60
N LYS A 45 -19.42 -16.72 4.22
CA LYS A 45 -18.52 -15.68 3.68
C LYS A 45 -17.15 -15.68 4.37
N PHE A 46 -16.09 -15.49 3.59
CA PHE A 46 -14.78 -15.15 4.10
C PHE A 46 -14.74 -13.70 4.55
N GLU A 47 -14.53 -13.50 5.85
CA GLU A 47 -14.35 -12.19 6.48
C GLU A 47 -12.86 -11.88 6.61
N GLN A 48 -12.49 -10.62 6.34
CA GLN A 48 -11.13 -10.14 6.56
C GLN A 48 -10.93 -9.83 8.05
N ILE A 49 -10.06 -10.59 8.71
CA ILE A 49 -9.71 -10.39 10.12
C ILE A 49 -8.56 -9.38 10.24
N ALA A 50 -7.51 -9.55 9.44
CA ALA A 50 -6.36 -8.66 9.42
C ALA A 50 -5.68 -8.66 8.05
N LYS A 51 -4.92 -7.61 7.77
CA LYS A 51 -4.03 -7.54 6.60
C LYS A 51 -2.80 -6.71 6.93
N PHE A 52 -1.68 -7.05 6.32
CA PHE A 52 -0.41 -6.38 6.53
C PHE A 52 0.31 -6.23 5.20
N PHE A 53 0.91 -5.06 4.98
CA PHE A 53 1.70 -4.79 3.79
C PHE A 53 3.15 -5.19 4.03
N VAL A 54 3.75 -5.88 3.06
CA VAL A 54 5.10 -6.42 3.15
C VAL A 54 5.91 -6.13 1.90
N THR A 55 7.23 -5.99 2.04
CA THR A 55 8.14 -5.78 0.92
C THR A 55 8.41 -7.04 0.11
N ASP A 56 8.28 -8.20 0.76
CA ASP A 56 8.48 -9.52 0.15
C ASP A 56 7.34 -10.44 0.62
N MET A 57 6.30 -10.56 -0.21
CA MET A 57 5.09 -11.31 0.16
C MET A 57 5.29 -12.83 0.19
N GLU A 58 6.18 -13.35 -0.66
CA GLU A 58 6.45 -14.78 -0.74
C GLU A 58 7.32 -15.23 0.44
N ALA A 59 8.38 -14.48 0.75
CA ALA A 59 9.22 -14.79 1.90
C ALA A 59 8.44 -14.65 3.22
N ALA A 60 7.66 -13.57 3.37
CA ALA A 60 6.86 -13.34 4.57
C ALA A 60 5.79 -14.42 4.78
N GLU A 61 5.12 -14.87 3.71
CA GLU A 61 4.11 -15.94 3.82
C GLU A 61 4.74 -17.27 4.21
N ARG A 62 5.85 -17.64 3.57
CA ARG A 62 6.57 -18.88 3.88
C ARG A 62 7.02 -18.94 5.34
N GLU A 63 7.54 -17.82 5.87
CA GLU A 63 7.93 -17.74 7.28
C GLU A 63 6.70 -17.79 8.20
N CYS A 64 5.60 -17.11 7.84
CA CYS A 64 4.33 -17.23 8.56
C CYS A 64 3.82 -18.68 8.61
N HIS A 65 3.89 -19.43 7.52
CA HIS A 65 3.44 -20.83 7.49
C HIS A 65 4.34 -21.75 8.29
N THR A 66 5.65 -21.47 8.33
CA THR A 66 6.62 -22.23 9.12
C THR A 66 6.37 -22.06 10.62
N GLU A 67 6.21 -20.82 11.09
CA GLU A 67 5.93 -20.55 12.51
C GLU A 67 4.51 -20.95 12.93
N LEU A 68 3.56 -20.99 11.99
CA LEU A 68 2.20 -21.46 12.24
C LEU A 68 2.03 -22.97 12.02
N GLU A 69 3.11 -23.72 11.77
CA GLU A 69 3.07 -25.16 11.50
C GLU A 69 2.38 -25.93 12.64
N ASP A 70 2.68 -25.58 13.90
CA ASP A 70 2.06 -26.18 15.08
C ASP A 70 0.54 -25.94 15.18
N TYR A 71 0.04 -24.89 14.53
CA TYR A 71 -1.37 -24.54 14.47
C TYR A 71 -2.05 -25.08 13.21
N ARG A 72 -1.34 -25.77 12.32
CA ARG A 72 -1.86 -26.17 11.02
C ARG A 72 -2.93 -27.26 11.18
N LYS A 73 -4.13 -26.99 10.67
CA LYS A 73 -5.27 -27.94 10.78
C LYS A 73 -5.10 -29.14 9.84
N GLN A 74 -4.42 -28.97 8.71
CA GLN A 74 -4.23 -30.02 7.72
C GLN A 74 -2.99 -29.73 6.86
N ASP A 75 -2.13 -30.74 6.69
CA ASP A 75 -0.83 -30.67 5.98
C ASP A 75 -0.85 -29.93 4.64
N ASN A 76 -1.94 -30.06 3.89
CA ASN A 76 -2.00 -29.60 2.50
C ASN A 76 -2.81 -28.32 2.29
N ARG A 77 -3.19 -27.62 3.37
CA ARG A 77 -3.96 -26.37 3.25
C ARG A 77 -3.42 -25.26 4.15
N GLU A 78 -3.55 -24.02 3.69
CA GLU A 78 -3.13 -22.80 4.38
C GLU A 78 -4.11 -22.40 5.52
N PHE A 79 -4.65 -23.38 6.26
CA PHE A 79 -5.60 -23.16 7.35
C PHE A 79 -4.99 -23.54 8.69
N PHE A 80 -5.13 -22.62 9.65
CA PHE A 80 -4.53 -22.69 10.97
C PHE A 80 -5.62 -22.58 12.02
N GLN A 81 -5.64 -23.52 12.97
CA GLN A 81 -6.59 -23.56 14.07
C GLN A 81 -5.94 -23.00 15.34
N GLY A 82 -6.55 -21.98 15.93
CA GLY A 82 -6.02 -21.36 17.13
C GLY A 82 -6.87 -20.20 17.62
N ASN A 83 -6.37 -19.47 18.61
CA ASN A 83 -7.00 -18.24 19.05
C ASN A 83 -6.67 -17.12 18.05
N GLN A 84 -7.69 -16.36 17.62
CA GLN A 84 -7.54 -15.23 16.70
C GLN A 84 -6.38 -14.30 17.10
N LYS A 85 -6.29 -13.94 18.40
CA LYS A 85 -5.26 -13.01 18.88
C LYS A 85 -3.86 -13.58 18.75
N GLU A 86 -3.70 -14.87 19.04
CA GLU A 86 -2.41 -15.56 18.95
C GLU A 86 -1.93 -15.63 17.51
N ILE A 87 -2.80 -16.07 16.59
CA ILE A 87 -2.48 -16.15 15.15
C ILE A 87 -2.10 -14.77 14.61
N ILE A 88 -2.87 -13.73 14.93
CA ILE A 88 -2.55 -12.34 14.53
C ILE A 88 -1.20 -11.92 15.09
N ASN A 89 -0.90 -12.24 16.35
CA ASN A 89 0.34 -11.81 17.00
C ASN A 89 1.58 -12.48 16.40
N ILE A 90 1.52 -13.79 16.14
CA ILE A 90 2.57 -14.55 15.47
C ILE A 90 2.85 -13.97 14.08
N VAL A 91 1.80 -13.83 13.27
CA VAL A 91 1.90 -13.26 11.91
C VAL A 91 2.46 -11.84 11.96
N LYS A 92 1.99 -11.01 12.90
CA LYS A 92 2.47 -9.63 13.06
C LYS A 92 3.93 -9.55 13.48
N ASN A 93 4.40 -10.49 14.29
CA ASN A 93 5.80 -10.57 14.73
C ASN A 93 6.71 -10.90 13.54
N ILE A 94 6.36 -11.91 12.75
CA ILE A 94 7.12 -12.32 11.56
C ILE A 94 7.15 -11.20 10.54
N ILE A 95 5.98 -10.63 10.23
CA ILE A 95 5.84 -9.54 9.28
C ILE A 95 6.63 -8.32 9.70
N SER A 96 6.92 -8.12 10.99
CA SER A 96 7.76 -7.00 11.43
C SER A 96 9.15 -6.98 10.77
N ASN A 97 9.69 -8.13 10.39
CA ASN A 97 10.96 -8.27 9.63
C ASN A 97 10.81 -7.89 8.15
N TYR A 98 9.60 -7.99 7.61
CA TYR A 98 9.25 -7.74 6.22
C TYR A 98 8.45 -6.46 6.01
N LYS A 99 8.29 -5.67 7.07
CA LYS A 99 7.61 -4.38 7.00
C LYS A 99 8.45 -3.47 6.11
N PRO A 100 7.85 -2.79 5.12
CA PRO A 100 8.48 -1.63 4.56
C PRO A 100 8.75 -0.68 5.72
N VAL A 101 9.98 -0.15 5.77
CA VAL A 101 10.50 0.77 6.80
C VAL A 101 9.60 2.01 7.04
N ASP A 102 8.54 2.18 6.26
CA ASP A 102 7.69 3.37 6.21
C ASP A 102 6.19 3.20 6.59
N GLU A 103 5.58 2.06 6.96
CA GLU A 103 4.13 2.04 7.30
C GLU A 103 3.62 1.00 8.34
N LEU A 104 2.60 1.17 9.21
CA LEU A 104 1.92 2.26 9.97
C LEU A 104 0.49 1.76 10.39
N PRO A 105 -0.19 2.37 11.39
CA PRO A 105 -1.55 2.00 11.79
C PRO A 105 -2.65 2.57 10.86
N GLU A 106 -3.79 1.88 10.86
CA GLU A 106 -4.90 1.94 9.91
C GLU A 106 -5.52 3.34 9.70
N ASN A 107 -5.25 3.94 8.53
CA ASN A 107 -6.15 4.82 7.78
C ASN A 107 -5.48 5.17 6.43
N ASN A 108 -5.55 4.22 5.49
CA ASN A 108 -4.76 4.11 4.26
C ASN A 108 -4.82 5.29 3.26
N HIS A 109 -5.63 6.32 3.48
CA HIS A 109 -5.66 7.51 2.61
C HIS A 109 -4.67 8.58 3.06
N ARG A 110 -4.68 8.90 4.35
CA ARG A 110 -3.93 10.04 4.91
C ARG A 110 -2.43 9.82 4.82
N LEU A 111 -2.02 8.57 4.95
CA LEU A 111 -0.63 8.21 4.93
C LEU A 111 -0.06 8.12 3.51
N ALA A 112 -0.79 7.51 2.58
CA ALA A 112 -0.40 7.54 1.16
C ALA A 112 -0.28 9.00 0.68
N VAL A 113 -1.18 9.89 1.13
CA VAL A 113 -1.09 11.33 0.90
C VAL A 113 0.17 11.92 1.53
N ARG A 114 0.48 11.63 2.80
CA ARG A 114 1.71 12.11 3.49
C ARG A 114 3.01 11.62 2.85
N LEU A 115 3.10 10.34 2.49
CA LEU A 115 4.27 9.79 1.79
C LEU A 115 4.43 10.39 0.41
N THR A 116 3.32 10.62 -0.30
CA THR A 116 3.33 11.32 -1.59
C THR A 116 3.79 12.76 -1.43
N ALA A 117 3.30 13.47 -0.40
CA ALA A 117 3.71 14.83 -0.07
C ALA A 117 5.22 14.91 0.18
N LYS A 118 5.75 14.01 1.02
CA LYS A 118 7.17 13.91 1.34
C LYS A 118 8.01 13.70 0.08
N LYS A 119 7.64 12.74 -0.78
CA LYS A 119 8.34 12.48 -2.05
C LYS A 119 8.33 13.69 -3.00
N VAL A 120 7.23 14.43 -3.05
CA VAL A 120 7.12 15.66 -3.85
C VAL A 120 8.06 16.74 -3.30
N LEU A 121 8.07 16.94 -1.98
CA LEU A 121 8.90 17.94 -1.32
C LEU A 121 10.40 17.63 -1.42
N ASP A 122 10.79 16.36 -1.30
CA ASP A 122 12.18 15.91 -1.45
C ASP A 122 12.69 16.22 -2.86
N LYS A 123 11.90 15.91 -3.89
CA LYS A 123 12.24 16.22 -5.28
C LYS A 123 12.32 17.72 -5.55
N TRP A 124 11.38 18.49 -5.01
CA TRP A 124 11.38 19.94 -5.12
C TRP A 124 12.64 20.55 -4.49
N THR A 125 12.99 20.10 -3.29
CA THR A 125 14.18 20.55 -2.56
C THR A 125 15.47 20.18 -3.29
N ALA A 126 15.55 18.97 -3.85
CA ALA A 126 16.69 18.54 -4.67
C ALA A 126 16.86 19.43 -5.91
N TYR A 127 15.76 19.79 -6.58
CA TYR A 127 15.77 20.73 -7.70
C TYR A 127 16.29 22.12 -7.29
N LEU A 128 15.77 22.70 -6.21
CA LEU A 128 16.23 24.00 -5.71
C LEU A 128 17.73 24.00 -5.38
N LYS A 129 18.22 22.94 -4.74
CA LYS A 129 19.65 22.76 -4.46
C LYS A 129 20.49 22.66 -5.73
N ALA A 130 19.99 21.96 -6.76
CA ALA A 130 20.70 21.83 -8.04
C ALA A 130 20.80 23.18 -8.77
N ILE A 131 19.71 23.96 -8.80
CA ILE A 131 19.69 25.30 -9.39
C ILE A 131 20.64 26.25 -8.63
N ALA A 132 20.60 26.24 -7.29
CA ALA A 132 21.49 27.06 -6.47
C ALA A 132 22.97 26.70 -6.69
N LYS A 133 23.30 25.41 -6.85
CA LYS A 133 24.66 24.95 -7.15
C LYS A 133 25.16 25.44 -8.51
N GLN A 134 24.26 25.67 -9.46
CA GLN A 134 24.56 26.22 -10.78
C GLN A 134 24.55 27.77 -10.80
N GLY A 135 24.36 28.42 -9.65
CA GLY A 135 24.24 29.88 -9.56
C GLY A 135 22.93 30.44 -10.13
N GLY A 136 21.97 29.57 -10.45
CA GLY A 136 20.66 29.98 -10.93
C GLY A 136 19.72 30.35 -9.79
N THR A 137 18.65 31.07 -10.13
CA THR A 137 17.54 31.37 -9.23
C THR A 137 16.23 30.93 -9.85
N VAL A 138 15.28 30.51 -9.01
CA VAL A 138 13.92 30.17 -9.47
C VAL A 138 13.06 31.41 -9.37
N GLU A 139 12.27 31.69 -10.41
CA GLU A 139 11.34 32.82 -10.40
C GLU A 139 10.36 32.75 -9.22
N ALA A 140 10.16 33.86 -8.51
CA ALA A 140 9.26 33.93 -7.37
C ALA A 140 7.82 33.50 -7.72
N LYS A 141 7.39 33.73 -8.96
CA LYS A 141 6.08 33.29 -9.47
C LYS A 141 5.95 31.76 -9.50
N VAL A 142 7.03 31.05 -9.81
CA VAL A 142 7.06 29.58 -9.82
C VAL A 142 7.03 29.03 -8.40
N LEU A 143 7.79 29.65 -7.49
CA LEU A 143 7.81 29.28 -6.07
C LEU A 143 6.41 29.45 -5.44
N ASN A 144 5.81 30.63 -5.59
CA ASN A 144 4.46 30.93 -5.10
C ASN A 144 3.39 30.00 -5.68
N LYS A 145 3.52 29.62 -6.96
CA LYS A 145 2.62 28.66 -7.60
C LYS A 145 2.75 27.28 -6.96
N PHE A 146 3.98 26.81 -6.71
CA PHE A 146 4.22 25.54 -6.06
C PHE A 146 3.65 25.51 -4.64
N ASP A 147 3.96 26.52 -3.80
CA ASP A 147 3.47 26.60 -2.41
C ASP A 147 1.94 26.57 -2.33
N LYS A 148 1.27 27.34 -3.21
CA LYS A 148 -0.19 27.36 -3.27
C LYS A 148 -0.77 25.98 -3.62
N LEU A 149 -0.23 25.32 -4.62
CA LEU A 149 -0.71 24.00 -5.04
C LEU A 149 -0.41 22.94 -3.98
N TYR A 150 0.77 22.98 -3.37
CA TYR A 150 1.18 22.04 -2.32
C TYR A 150 0.26 22.16 -1.09
N GLY A 151 -0.05 23.39 -0.66
CA GLY A 151 -0.98 23.64 0.43
C GLY A 151 -2.39 23.13 0.19
N ILE A 152 -2.86 23.09 -1.07
CA ILE A 152 -4.17 22.53 -1.43
C ILE A 152 -4.10 20.99 -1.52
N ALA A 153 -3.06 20.47 -2.15
CA ALA A 153 -2.89 19.04 -2.42
C ALA A 153 -2.65 18.21 -1.14
N PHE A 154 -2.03 18.82 -0.13
CA PHE A 154 -1.53 18.12 1.05
C PHE A 154 -1.92 18.79 2.38
N ALA A 155 -3.03 19.55 2.41
CA ALA A 155 -3.63 20.05 3.66
C ALA A 155 -3.97 18.90 4.63
N GLU A 156 -4.08 19.21 5.93
CA GLU A 156 -4.35 18.20 6.97
C GLU A 156 -5.70 17.48 6.81
N ASP A 157 -6.68 18.18 6.25
CA ASP A 157 -8.02 17.71 5.90
C ASP A 157 -8.18 17.34 4.41
N ALA A 158 -7.09 17.36 3.63
CA ALA A 158 -7.15 17.10 2.19
C ALA A 158 -7.65 15.69 1.88
N ASP A 159 -8.74 15.63 1.11
CA ASP A 159 -9.28 14.39 0.52
C ASP A 159 -8.98 14.37 -0.98
N PRO A 160 -8.00 13.58 -1.46
CA PRO A 160 -7.65 13.49 -2.88
C PRO A 160 -8.75 12.91 -3.79
N THR A 161 -9.87 12.43 -3.25
CA THR A 161 -11.05 12.15 -4.09
C THR A 161 -11.81 13.42 -4.49
N LYS A 162 -11.55 14.54 -3.80
CA LYS A 162 -12.15 15.84 -4.12
C LYS A 162 -11.42 16.49 -5.28
N LYS A 163 -12.19 17.00 -6.24
CA LYS A 163 -11.72 17.75 -7.41
C LYS A 163 -10.62 18.79 -7.11
N PRO A 164 -10.72 19.67 -6.09
CA PRO A 164 -9.68 20.66 -5.83
C PRO A 164 -8.31 20.04 -5.49
N VAL A 165 -8.30 19.00 -4.68
CA VAL A 165 -7.07 18.30 -4.27
C VAL A 165 -6.48 17.52 -5.44
N ALA A 166 -7.32 16.78 -6.18
CA ALA A 166 -6.89 16.03 -7.36
C ALA A 166 -6.29 16.94 -8.46
N ASN A 167 -6.91 18.09 -8.72
CA ASN A 167 -6.41 19.07 -9.68
C ASN A 167 -5.06 19.64 -9.22
N ALA A 168 -4.94 20.01 -7.94
CA ALA A 168 -3.70 20.53 -7.40
C ALA A 168 -2.54 19.51 -7.51
N MET A 169 -2.79 18.23 -7.25
CA MET A 169 -1.80 17.16 -7.44
C MET A 169 -1.37 17.00 -8.90
N ALA A 170 -2.32 17.09 -9.84
CA ALA A 170 -2.03 17.03 -11.28
C ALA A 170 -1.23 18.25 -11.76
N ASP A 171 -1.54 19.43 -11.25
CA ASP A 171 -0.84 20.68 -11.58
C ASP A 171 0.59 20.70 -11.01
N ILE A 172 0.81 20.17 -9.79
CA ILE A 172 2.16 19.97 -9.23
C ILE A 172 2.95 19.04 -10.13
N HIS A 173 2.37 17.91 -10.54
CA HIS A 173 3.06 16.95 -11.40
C HIS A 173 3.42 17.56 -12.76
N THR A 174 2.51 18.34 -13.35
CA THR A 174 2.76 19.06 -14.60
C THR A 174 3.88 20.09 -14.44
N LEU A 175 3.85 20.89 -13.37
CA LEU A 175 4.90 21.86 -13.05
C LEU A 175 6.27 21.18 -12.89
N MET A 176 6.32 20.05 -12.19
CA MET A 176 7.56 19.29 -11.99
C MET A 176 8.08 18.68 -13.31
N ILE A 177 7.20 18.34 -14.26
CA ILE A 177 7.60 17.89 -15.60
C ILE A 177 8.21 19.06 -16.39
N ASP A 178 7.54 20.21 -16.40
CA ASP A 178 7.98 21.39 -17.17
C ASP A 178 9.34 21.91 -16.69
N LEU A 179 9.61 21.77 -15.39
CA LEU A 179 10.90 22.10 -14.76
C LEU A 179 11.95 20.99 -14.90
N GLY A 180 11.62 19.86 -15.54
CA GLY A 180 12.54 18.74 -15.74
C GLY A 180 12.86 17.94 -14.47
N VAL A 181 12.12 18.15 -13.38
CA VAL A 181 12.33 17.47 -12.08
C VAL A 181 11.86 16.01 -12.13
N VAL A 182 10.85 15.72 -12.93
CA VAL A 182 10.33 14.36 -13.15
C VAL A 182 10.09 14.10 -14.63
N SER A 183 10.38 12.88 -15.08
CA SER A 183 10.18 12.47 -16.46
C SER A 183 8.69 12.29 -16.77
N LYS A 184 8.26 12.67 -17.99
CA LYS A 184 6.93 12.31 -18.51
C LYS A 184 6.81 10.78 -18.49
N LYS A 185 5.85 10.23 -17.74
CA LYS A 185 5.46 8.82 -17.89
C LYS A 185 4.90 8.64 -19.29
N THR A 186 5.67 8.04 -20.18
CA THR A 186 5.16 7.49 -21.44
C THR A 186 4.16 6.40 -21.09
N LYS A 187 2.88 6.61 -21.39
CA LYS A 187 1.90 5.52 -21.39
C LYS A 187 2.33 4.56 -22.50
N THR A 188 3.03 3.49 -22.18
CA THR A 188 3.14 2.33 -23.07
C THR A 188 1.74 1.75 -23.17
N LYS A 189 0.97 2.16 -24.18
CA LYS A 189 -0.24 1.44 -24.61
C LYS A 189 0.24 0.07 -25.05
N ALA A 190 0.06 -0.95 -24.22
CA ALA A 190 0.11 -2.33 -24.67
C ALA A 190 -1.10 -2.54 -25.58
N THR A 191 -0.89 -2.36 -26.89
CA THR A 191 -1.80 -2.80 -27.94
C THR A 191 -1.77 -4.33 -27.92
N GLN A 192 -2.81 -4.97 -27.38
CA GLN A 192 -3.05 -6.39 -27.65
C GLN A 192 -3.79 -6.49 -28.97
N LYS A 193 -3.17 -7.23 -29.89
CA LYS A 193 -3.64 -7.59 -31.22
C LYS A 193 -4.14 -9.03 -31.16
#